data_AF-A0AA47L9P5-F1
#
_entry.id   AF-A0AA47L9P5-F1
#
_cell.length_a   1.000
_cell.length_b   1.000
_cell.length_c   1.000
_cell.angle_alpha   90.00
_cell.angle_beta   90.00
_cell.angle_gamma   90.00
#
_symmetry.space_group_name_H-M   'P 1'
#
loop_
_entity.id
_entity.type
_entity.pdbx_description
1 polymer ?
#
loop_
_entity_poly.entity_id
_entity_poly.type
_entity_poly.pdbx_seq_one_letter_code
_entity_poly.pdbx_strand_id
1 'polypeptide(L)'
;MKLKILFLSFLAFGLAGWGVAITKPDKLDHLSSFMTYNYVKSVVWYHSRGKLKELESIILNDDLSDEEAIKRKIQNMLKHRTSVYLREFNSLDAPIQNVGNHYEEMFEFAPFLNDVYEVVFSNKDVHLKLSLIADIMEAYQTRANNQLLDLMNNKEARL
;
A
#
# COMPACT_ATOMS: atom_id res chain seq x y z
N MET A 1 20.97 5.98 57.89
CA MET A 1 19.52 5.66 57.73
C MET A 1 18.90 6.31 56.50
N LYS A 2 19.10 7.62 56.27
CA LYS A 2 18.52 8.37 55.12
C LYS A 2 18.89 7.82 53.73
N LEU A 3 20.14 7.36 53.53
CA LEU A 3 20.61 6.84 52.23
C LEU A 3 19.96 5.48 51.84
N LYS A 4 19.68 4.62 52.84
CA LYS A 4 19.00 3.33 52.61
C LYS A 4 17.54 3.51 52.19
N ILE A 5 16.87 4.51 52.79
CA ILE A 5 15.49 4.88 52.45
C ILE A 5 15.44 5.43 51.01
N LEU A 6 16.41 6.28 50.63
CA LEU A 6 16.51 6.80 49.27
C LEU A 6 16.69 5.67 48.24
N PHE A 7 17.57 4.71 48.51
CA PHE A 7 17.81 3.56 47.64
C PHE A 7 16.58 2.65 47.51
N LEU A 8 15.88 2.39 48.61
CA LEU A 8 14.61 1.64 48.61
C LEU A 8 13.52 2.34 47.81
N SER A 9 13.42 3.67 47.90
CA SER A 9 12.48 4.43 47.06
C SER A 9 12.85 4.36 45.57
N PHE A 10 14.13 4.48 45.20
CA PHE A 10 14.56 4.35 43.80
C PHE A 10 14.27 2.98 43.21
N LEU A 11 14.46 1.91 43.99
CA LEU A 11 14.10 0.54 43.60
C LEU A 11 12.59 0.36 43.42
N ALA A 12 11.78 0.91 44.33
CA ALA A 12 10.32 0.84 44.23
C ALA A 12 9.77 1.60 43.01
N PHE A 13 10.29 2.80 42.73
CA PHE A 13 9.90 3.58 41.54
C PHE A 13 10.39 2.92 40.24
N GLY A 14 11.60 2.35 40.23
CA GLY A 14 12.12 1.60 39.10
C GLY A 14 11.25 0.38 38.78
N LEU A 15 10.94 -0.44 39.78
CA LEU A 15 10.11 -1.64 39.62
C LEU A 15 8.66 -1.31 39.23
N ALA A 16 8.10 -0.21 39.74
CA ALA A 16 6.78 0.28 39.32
C ALA A 16 6.77 0.67 37.83
N GLY A 17 7.85 1.29 37.33
CA GLY A 17 8.00 1.60 35.90
C GLY A 17 8.01 0.36 35.01
N TRP A 18 8.71 -0.71 35.43
CA TRP A 18 8.69 -2.00 34.73
C TRP A 18 7.31 -2.67 34.78
N GLY A 19 6.60 -2.58 35.92
CA GLY A 19 5.23 -3.08 36.03
C GLY A 19 4.26 -2.40 35.06
N VAL A 20 4.37 -1.08 34.89
CA VAL A 20 3.56 -0.34 33.90
C VAL A 20 3.95 -0.72 32.46
N ALA A 21 5.23 -0.91 32.17
CA ALA A 21 5.68 -1.30 30.83
C ALA A 21 5.20 -2.72 30.44
N ILE A 22 5.21 -3.67 31.39
CA ILE A 22 4.81 -5.07 31.15
C ILE A 22 3.27 -5.23 31.06
N THR A 23 2.52 -4.33 31.70
CA THR A 23 1.04 -4.33 31.66
C THR A 23 0.46 -3.49 30.52
N LYS A 24 1.30 -2.73 29.80
CA LYS A 24 0.85 -1.97 28.64
C LYS A 24 0.40 -2.98 27.56
N PRO A 25 -0.84 -2.91 27.08
CA PRO A 25 -1.28 -3.83 26.03
C PRO A 25 -0.38 -3.68 24.81
N ASP A 26 0.07 -4.79 24.22
CA ASP A 26 0.60 -4.86 22.84
C ASP A 26 -0.54 -4.59 21.84
N LYS A 27 -1.20 -3.44 21.97
CA LYS A 27 -2.10 -2.97 20.93
C LYS A 27 -1.21 -2.26 19.91
N LEU A 28 -1.22 -2.75 18.66
CA LEU A 28 -0.81 -1.90 17.55
C LEU A 28 -1.53 -0.56 17.72
N ASP A 29 -0.79 0.54 17.57
CA ASP A 29 -1.40 1.86 17.63
C ASP A 29 -2.44 1.92 16.49
N HIS A 30 -3.71 2.13 16.86
CA HIS A 30 -4.78 2.34 15.91
C HIS A 30 -4.44 3.54 15.03
N LEU A 31 -4.31 3.32 13.73
CA LEU A 31 -3.94 4.34 12.78
C LEU A 31 -5.14 5.26 12.51
N SER A 32 -4.90 6.58 12.49
CA SER A 32 -5.92 7.51 12.00
C SER A 32 -6.14 7.36 10.49
N SER A 33 -7.25 7.89 9.96
CA SER A 33 -7.52 7.94 8.52
C SER A 33 -6.34 8.55 7.75
N PHE A 34 -5.77 9.64 8.26
CA PHE A 34 -4.65 10.32 7.60
C PHE A 34 -3.35 9.49 7.63
N MET A 35 -3.07 8.80 8.74
CA MET A 35 -1.90 7.90 8.82
C MET A 35 -2.06 6.72 7.87
N THR A 36 -3.23 6.10 7.85
CA THR A 36 -3.55 4.98 6.95
C THR A 36 -3.46 5.40 5.48
N TYR A 37 -4.03 6.55 5.12
CA TYR A 37 -3.96 7.11 3.77
C TYR A 37 -2.50 7.32 3.30
N ASN A 38 -1.67 7.97 4.12
CA ASN A 38 -0.28 8.20 3.75
C ASN A 38 0.50 6.89 3.64
N TYR A 39 0.24 5.93 4.53
CA TYR A 39 0.85 4.60 4.47
C TYR A 39 0.53 3.89 3.16
N VAL A 40 -0.76 3.75 2.84
CA VAL A 40 -1.24 3.11 1.61
C VAL A 40 -0.64 3.79 0.38
N LYS A 41 -0.71 5.13 0.32
CA LYS A 41 -0.14 5.92 -0.78
C LYS A 41 1.36 5.65 -0.97
N SER A 42 2.14 5.66 0.11
CA SER A 42 3.58 5.43 0.05
C SER A 42 3.94 4.01 -0.40
N VAL A 43 3.25 3.00 0.13
CA VAL A 43 3.48 1.60 -0.26
C VAL A 43 3.12 1.38 -1.72
N VAL A 44 1.95 1.85 -2.16
CA VAL A 44 1.53 1.72 -3.56
C VAL A 44 2.54 2.38 -4.50
N TRP A 45 2.95 3.62 -4.21
CA TRP A 45 3.94 4.35 -5.01
C TRP A 45 5.28 3.60 -5.10
N TYR A 46 5.75 3.04 -3.98
CA TYR A 46 6.98 2.23 -3.96
C TYR A 46 6.86 1.00 -4.88
N HIS A 47 5.75 0.27 -4.80
CA HIS A 47 5.51 -0.91 -5.62
C HIS A 47 5.32 -0.59 -7.12
N SER A 48 4.81 0.60 -7.47
CA SER A 48 4.68 1.05 -8.87
C SER A 48 6.02 1.06 -9.61
N ARG A 49 7.11 1.45 -8.94
CA ARG A 49 8.44 1.47 -9.56
C ARG A 49 8.90 0.07 -9.99
N GLY A 50 8.62 -0.93 -9.16
CA GLY A 50 8.91 -2.34 -9.48
C GLY A 50 8.06 -2.86 -10.63
N LYS A 51 6.76 -2.50 -10.66
CA LYS A 51 5.85 -2.86 -11.77
C LYS A 51 6.33 -2.28 -13.10
N LEU A 52 6.75 -1.01 -13.12
CA LEU A 52 7.28 -0.35 -14.32
C LEU A 52 8.56 -1.02 -14.84
N LYS A 53 9.46 -1.46 -13.95
CA LYS A 53 10.68 -2.18 -14.36
C LYS A 53 10.41 -3.55 -14.96
N GLU A 54 9.41 -4.28 -14.45
CA GLU A 54 9.02 -5.54 -15.07
C GLU A 54 8.28 -5.33 -16.39
N LEU A 55 7.46 -4.28 -16.51
CA LEU A 55 6.86 -3.89 -17.78
C LEU A 55 7.92 -3.52 -18.82
N GLU A 56 8.92 -2.72 -18.44
CA GLU A 56 10.07 -2.40 -19.30
C GLU A 56 10.75 -3.68 -19.80
N SER A 57 10.98 -4.65 -18.92
CA SER A 57 11.55 -5.94 -19.30
C SER A 57 10.69 -6.72 -20.29
N ILE A 58 9.36 -6.71 -20.12
CA ILE A 58 8.42 -7.38 -21.04
C ILE A 58 8.45 -6.70 -22.40
N ILE A 59 8.34 -5.37 -22.42
CA ILE A 59 8.27 -4.57 -23.66
C ILE A 59 9.56 -4.68 -24.47
N LEU A 60 10.72 -4.75 -23.81
CA LEU A 60 12.03 -4.81 -24.48
C LEU A 60 12.43 -6.19 -24.98
N ASN A 61 12.05 -7.25 -24.25
CA ASN A 61 12.64 -8.58 -24.46
C ASN A 61 11.66 -9.60 -25.02
N ASP A 62 10.36 -9.39 -24.90
CA ASP A 62 9.37 -10.34 -25.42
C ASP A 62 8.96 -10.00 -26.86
N ASP A 63 8.52 -11.02 -27.59
CA ASP A 63 7.87 -10.86 -28.89
C ASP A 63 6.43 -10.35 -28.69
N LEU A 64 6.19 -9.10 -29.07
CA LEU A 64 4.88 -8.45 -28.94
C LEU A 64 3.87 -8.87 -30.01
N SER A 65 4.24 -9.74 -30.96
CA SER A 65 3.32 -10.23 -31.99
C SER A 65 2.25 -11.19 -31.45
N ASP A 66 2.54 -11.93 -30.37
CA ASP A 66 1.54 -12.73 -29.63
C ASP A 66 0.88 -11.87 -28.54
N GLU A 67 0.00 -10.97 -28.97
CA GLU A 67 -0.69 -10.00 -28.12
C GLU A 67 -1.38 -10.65 -26.91
N GLU A 68 -2.03 -11.79 -27.12
CA GLU A 68 -2.77 -12.48 -26.05
C GLU A 68 -1.85 -13.13 -25.01
N ALA A 69 -0.70 -13.68 -25.41
CA ALA A 69 0.29 -14.16 -24.45
C ALA A 69 0.87 -13.02 -23.61
N ILE A 70 1.18 -11.89 -24.24
CA ILE A 70 1.71 -10.71 -23.54
C ILE A 70 0.69 -10.10 -22.59
N LYS A 71 -0.58 -9.96 -23.01
CA LYS A 71 -1.66 -9.51 -22.13
C LYS A 71 -1.76 -10.39 -20.87
N ARG A 72 -1.78 -11.71 -21.03
CA ARG A 72 -1.80 -12.66 -19.90
C ARG A 72 -0.59 -12.49 -18.99
N LYS A 73 0.61 -12.33 -19.54
CA LYS A 73 1.85 -12.14 -18.76
C LYS A 73 1.80 -10.85 -17.94
N ILE A 74 1.43 -9.74 -18.56
CA ILE A 74 1.27 -8.43 -17.90
C ILE A 74 0.21 -8.49 -16.81
N GLN A 75 -0.96 -9.09 -17.09
CA GLN A 75 -2.03 -9.25 -16.11
C GLN A 75 -1.54 -10.01 -14.88
N ASN A 76 -0.90 -11.16 -15.08
CA ASN A 76 -0.45 -12.01 -14.00
C ASN A 76 0.60 -11.30 -13.14
N MET A 77 1.54 -10.60 -13.78
CA MET A 77 2.54 -9.80 -13.10
C MET A 77 1.90 -8.70 -12.24
N LEU A 78 1.01 -7.89 -12.83
CA LEU A 78 0.37 -6.77 -12.13
C LEU A 78 -0.55 -7.24 -10.99
N LYS A 79 -1.32 -8.32 -11.19
CA LYS A 79 -2.13 -8.94 -10.13
C LYS A 79 -1.27 -9.46 -9.00
N HIS A 80 -0.23 -10.23 -9.32
CA HIS A 80 0.66 -10.80 -8.31
C HIS A 80 1.30 -9.71 -7.44
N ARG A 81 1.92 -8.71 -8.07
CA ARG A 81 2.55 -7.59 -7.36
C ARG A 81 1.58 -6.75 -6.55
N THR A 82 0.32 -6.65 -6.99
CA THR A 82 -0.73 -5.93 -6.27
C THR A 82 -1.20 -6.70 -5.04
N SER A 83 -1.40 -8.01 -5.17
CA SER A 83 -1.90 -8.86 -4.08
C SER A 83 -1.04 -8.85 -2.81
N VAL A 84 0.26 -8.58 -2.96
CA VAL A 84 1.22 -8.53 -1.84
C VAL A 84 0.86 -7.39 -0.89
N TYR A 85 0.75 -6.16 -1.39
CA TYR A 85 0.45 -5.01 -0.52
C TYR A 85 -1.02 -4.95 -0.10
N LEU A 86 -1.95 -5.50 -0.89
CA LEU A 86 -3.37 -5.56 -0.46
C LEU A 86 -3.55 -6.39 0.80
N ARG A 87 -2.82 -7.51 0.90
CA ARG A 87 -2.82 -8.36 2.10
C ARG A 87 -2.27 -7.62 3.31
N GLU A 88 -1.21 -6.85 3.11
CA GLU A 88 -0.62 -6.00 4.14
C GLU A 88 -1.61 -4.94 4.61
N PHE A 89 -2.30 -4.26 3.69
CA PHE A 89 -3.32 -3.26 4.03
C PHE A 89 -4.47 -3.86 4.83
N ASN A 90 -4.90 -5.09 4.53
CA ASN A 90 -5.93 -5.78 5.30
C ASN A 90 -5.52 -6.11 6.75
N SER A 91 -4.22 -6.10 7.05
CA SER A 91 -3.70 -6.34 8.40
C SER A 91 -3.57 -5.08 9.26
N LEU A 92 -3.81 -3.90 8.68
CA LEU A 92 -3.71 -2.62 9.39
C LEU A 92 -4.83 -2.49 10.43
N ASP A 93 -4.45 -2.06 11.63
CA ASP A 93 -5.41 -1.53 12.61
C ASP A 93 -5.75 -0.09 12.22
N ALA A 94 -6.79 0.05 11.40
CA ALA A 94 -7.21 1.30 10.76
C ALA A 94 -8.70 1.56 11.01
N PRO A 95 -9.24 2.75 10.68
CA PRO A 95 -10.62 3.10 11.00
C PRO A 95 -11.67 2.23 10.27
N ILE A 96 -11.26 1.59 9.18
CA ILE A 96 -12.03 0.57 8.46
C ILE A 96 -11.26 -0.75 8.47
N GLN A 97 -12.01 -1.85 8.54
CA GLN A 97 -11.44 -3.19 8.37
C GLN A 97 -11.21 -3.49 6.89
N ASN A 98 -10.27 -4.41 6.60
CA ASN A 98 -9.99 -4.87 5.24
C ASN A 98 -9.70 -3.73 4.25
N VAL A 99 -8.82 -2.80 4.64
CA VAL A 99 -8.40 -1.63 3.83
C VAL A 99 -7.99 -2.03 2.41
N GLY A 100 -7.28 -3.16 2.27
CA GLY A 100 -6.85 -3.68 0.98
C GLY A 100 -8.01 -4.07 0.06
N ASN A 101 -9.04 -4.73 0.59
CA ASN A 101 -10.21 -5.10 -0.22
C ASN A 101 -10.93 -3.86 -0.75
N HIS A 102 -11.14 -2.85 0.12
CA HIS A 102 -11.72 -1.58 -0.30
C HIS A 102 -10.86 -0.86 -1.35
N TYR A 103 -9.53 -0.86 -1.16
CA TYR A 103 -8.61 -0.29 -2.14
C TYR A 103 -8.70 -1.00 -3.51
N GLU A 104 -8.79 -2.34 -3.53
CA GLU A 104 -8.90 -3.11 -4.76
C GLU A 104 -10.17 -2.77 -5.54
N GLU A 105 -11.30 -2.64 -4.85
CA GLU A 105 -12.58 -2.22 -5.45
C GLU A 105 -12.48 -0.82 -6.07
N MET A 106 -11.87 0.13 -5.35
CA MET A 106 -11.70 1.53 -5.79
C MET A 106 -10.66 1.68 -6.91
N PHE A 107 -9.67 0.81 -6.98
CA PHE A 107 -8.62 0.85 -7.98
C PHE A 107 -9.12 0.48 -9.38
N GLU A 108 -10.22 -0.27 -9.51
CA GLU A 108 -10.78 -0.68 -10.81
C GLU A 108 -9.73 -1.33 -11.74
N PHE A 109 -9.20 -2.48 -11.32
CA PHE A 109 -8.05 -3.13 -11.98
C PHE A 109 -8.28 -3.47 -13.46
N ALA A 110 -9.50 -3.85 -13.85
CA ALA A 110 -9.79 -4.23 -15.23
C ALA A 110 -9.72 -3.04 -16.21
N PRO A 111 -10.39 -1.90 -15.96
CA PRO A 111 -10.17 -0.66 -16.71
C PRO A 111 -8.71 -0.25 -16.79
N PHE A 112 -8.00 -0.22 -15.65
CA PHE A 112 -6.58 0.11 -15.59
C PHE A 112 -5.75 -0.78 -16.53
N LEU A 113 -6.01 -2.08 -16.54
CA LEU A 113 -5.27 -3.03 -17.34
C LEU A 113 -5.49 -2.82 -18.84
N ASN A 114 -6.72 -2.46 -19.26
CA ASN A 114 -7.02 -2.12 -20.64
C ASN A 114 -6.23 -0.90 -21.11
N ASP A 115 -6.18 0.16 -20.30
CA ASP A 115 -5.41 1.37 -20.63
C ASP A 115 -3.91 1.06 -20.78
N VAL A 116 -3.37 0.19 -19.92
CA VAL A 116 -1.98 -0.29 -20.05
C VAL A 116 -1.77 -1.04 -21.36
N TYR A 117 -2.69 -1.93 -21.75
CA TYR A 117 -2.58 -2.66 -23.01
C TYR A 117 -2.58 -1.75 -24.23
N GLU A 118 -3.46 -0.75 -24.26
CA GLU A 118 -3.50 0.23 -25.34
C GLU A 118 -2.15 0.92 -25.54
N VAL A 119 -1.47 1.25 -24.44
CA VAL A 119 -0.13 1.86 -24.51
C VAL A 119 0.92 0.84 -24.95
N VAL A 120 0.94 -0.35 -24.37
CA VAL A 120 1.92 -1.42 -24.66
C VAL A 120 1.94 -1.78 -26.15
N PHE A 121 0.76 -1.92 -26.76
CA PHE A 121 0.63 -2.31 -28.17
C PHE A 121 0.57 -1.12 -29.14
N SER A 122 0.69 0.12 -28.65
CA SER A 122 0.80 1.29 -29.52
C SER A 122 2.14 1.32 -30.30
N ASN A 123 2.19 2.12 -31.36
CA ASN A 123 3.40 2.33 -32.18
C ASN A 123 4.45 3.27 -31.55
N LYS A 124 4.28 3.62 -30.27
CA LYS A 124 5.18 4.54 -29.55
C LYS A 124 6.50 3.84 -29.19
N ASP A 125 7.54 4.64 -28.96
CA ASP A 125 8.80 4.12 -28.44
C ASP A 125 8.65 3.63 -26.99
N VAL A 126 9.57 2.78 -26.56
CA VAL A 126 9.51 2.13 -25.24
C VAL A 126 9.54 3.15 -24.10
N HIS A 127 10.33 4.21 -24.21
CA HIS A 127 10.43 5.22 -23.15
C HIS A 127 9.11 5.98 -23.00
N LEU A 128 8.50 6.40 -24.11
CA LEU A 128 7.20 7.06 -24.09
C LEU A 128 6.09 6.13 -23.59
N LYS A 129 6.11 4.83 -23.96
CA LYS A 129 5.17 3.84 -23.41
C LYS A 129 5.25 3.76 -21.89
N LEU A 130 6.47 3.66 -21.34
CA LEU A 130 6.67 3.57 -19.89
C LEU A 130 6.26 4.84 -19.16
N SER A 131 6.51 6.02 -19.74
CA SER A 131 6.04 7.30 -19.20
C SER A 131 4.51 7.33 -19.12
N LEU A 132 3.82 6.99 -20.22
CA LEU A 132 2.35 6.99 -20.26
C LEU A 132 1.76 5.97 -19.29
N ILE A 133 2.36 4.79 -19.17
CA ILE A 133 1.91 3.78 -18.20
C ILE A 133 2.11 4.28 -16.76
N ALA A 134 3.20 5.00 -16.48
CA ALA A 134 3.41 5.61 -15.17
C ALA A 134 2.31 6.64 -14.84
N ASP A 135 1.95 7.49 -15.80
CA ASP A 135 0.88 8.48 -15.65
C ASP A 135 -0.48 7.81 -15.41
N ILE A 136 -0.80 6.74 -16.17
CA ILE A 136 -2.00 5.92 -15.96
C ILE A 136 -1.99 5.32 -14.56
N MET A 137 -0.90 4.68 -14.13
CA MET A 137 -0.78 4.13 -12.79
C MET A 137 -1.04 5.20 -11.72
N GLU A 138 -0.42 6.37 -11.82
CA GLU A 138 -0.60 7.46 -10.86
C GLU A 138 -2.04 7.95 -10.79
N ALA A 139 -2.71 8.10 -11.94
CA ALA A 139 -4.10 8.55 -12.01
C ALA A 139 -5.05 7.60 -11.27
N TYR A 140 -4.95 6.29 -11.55
CA TYR A 140 -5.76 5.27 -10.89
C TYR A 140 -5.46 5.18 -9.38
N GLN A 141 -4.18 5.25 -9.01
CA GLN A 141 -3.76 5.20 -7.60
C GLN A 141 -4.26 6.40 -6.82
N THR A 142 -4.15 7.60 -7.40
CA THR A 142 -4.61 8.85 -6.78
C THR A 142 -6.12 8.82 -6.55
N ARG A 143 -6.89 8.40 -7.55
CA ARG A 143 -8.34 8.26 -7.44
C ARG A 143 -8.72 7.28 -6.33
N ALA A 144 -8.12 6.09 -6.31
CA ALA A 144 -8.40 5.08 -5.29
C ALA A 144 -8.01 5.54 -3.88
N ASN A 145 -6.84 6.19 -3.74
CA ASN A 145 -6.38 6.73 -2.45
C ASN A 145 -7.34 7.80 -1.91
N ASN A 146 -7.87 8.69 -2.75
CA ASN A 146 -8.81 9.72 -2.34
C ASN A 146 -10.15 9.11 -1.90
N GLN A 147 -10.69 8.17 -2.69
CA GLN A 147 -11.92 7.45 -2.33
C GLN A 147 -11.78 6.69 -1.01
N LEU A 148 -10.61 6.09 -0.77
CA LEU A 148 -10.31 5.37 0.46
C LEU A 148 -10.26 6.33 1.66
N LEU A 149 -9.61 7.49 1.51
CA LEU A 149 -9.56 8.52 2.55
C LEU A 149 -10.96 9.01 2.92
N ASP A 150 -11.81 9.30 1.92
CA ASP A 150 -13.19 9.72 2.15
C ASP A 150 -13.99 8.66 2.91
N LEU A 151 -13.82 7.38 2.56
CA LEU A 151 -14.45 6.27 3.27
C LEU A 151 -14.01 6.20 4.74
N MET A 152 -12.71 6.32 5.01
CA MET A 152 -12.16 6.27 6.37
C MET A 152 -12.62 7.47 7.22
N ASN A 153 -12.56 8.69 6.67
CA ASN A 153 -13.02 9.90 7.36
C ASN A 153 -14.51 9.83 7.74
N ASN A 154 -15.34 9.30 6.84
CA ASN A 154 -16.77 9.10 7.10
C ASN A 154 -17.05 8.07 8.21
N LYS A 155 -16.15 7.10 8.39
CA LYS A 155 -16.25 6.09 9.45
C LYS A 155 -15.82 6.65 10.79
N GLU A 156 -14.69 7.36 10.84
CA GLU A 156 -14.21 8.03 12.06
C GLU A 156 -15.21 9.06 12.58
N ALA A 157 -15.85 9.84 11.70
CA ALA A 157 -16.86 10.82 12.11
C ALA A 157 -18.13 10.21 12.75
N ARG A 158 -18.31 8.88 12.65
CA ARG A 158 -19.46 8.14 13.20
C ARG A 158 -19.12 7.33 14.46
N LEU A 159 -17.85 7.30 14.87
CA LEU A 159 -17.36 6.65 16.09
C LEU A 159 -17.32 7.65 17.25
#